data_AF-A0A1G6GAZ4-F1
#
_entry.id   AF-A0A1G6GAZ4-F1
#
_cell.length_a   1.000
_cell.length_b   1.000
_cell.length_c   1.000
_cell.angle_alpha   90.00
_cell.angle_beta   90.00
_cell.angle_gamma   90.00
#
_symmetry.space_group_name_H-M   'P 1'
#
loop_
_entity.id
_entity.type
_entity.pdbx_description
1 polymer ?
#
loop_
_entity_poly.entity_id
_entity_poly.type
_entity_poly.pdbx_seq_one_letter_code
_entity_poly.pdbx_strand_id
1 'polypeptide(L)' 'MLREFYPEGALKSEAEVKEGKRHGRYREYYEDGTLKLRGKYANNKPKGTWKYYTEDGKFERKEKF' A
#
# COMPACT_ATOMS: atom_id res chain seq x y z
N MET A 1 -3.56 5.68 -11.86
CA MET A 1 -2.95 4.98 -10.71
C MET A 1 -1.44 5.07 -10.84
N LEU A 2 -0.71 5.07 -9.73
CA LEU A 2 0.74 4.97 -9.67
C LEU A 2 1.12 3.56 -9.25
N ARG A 3 2.12 2.97 -9.89
CA ARG A 3 2.67 1.65 -9.55
C ARG A 3 4.18 1.75 -9.45
N GLU A 4 4.74 1.08 -8.45
CA GLU A 4 6.18 0.92 -8.28
C GLU A 4 6.48 -0.59 -8.31
N PHE A 5 7.62 -0.95 -8.87
CA PHE A 5 8.05 -2.34 -9.04
C PHE A 5 9.40 -2.55 -8.35
N TYR A 6 9.66 -3.78 -7.90
CA TYR A 6 10.97 -4.24 -7.50
C TYR A 6 11.92 -4.33 -8.71
N PRO A 7 13.24 -4.36 -8.51
CA PRO A 7 14.20 -4.53 -9.61
C PRO A 7 13.91 -5.75 -10.49
N GLU A 8 13.45 -6.85 -9.89
CA GLU A 8 13.04 -8.09 -10.56
C GLU A 8 11.71 -7.99 -11.32
N GLY A 9 11.03 -6.83 -11.26
CA GLY A 9 9.77 -6.57 -11.97
C GLY A 9 8.50 -6.92 -11.19
N ALA A 10 8.61 -7.52 -10.00
CA ALA A 10 7.46 -7.78 -9.12
C ALA A 10 6.80 -6.46 -8.66
N LEU A 11 5.48 -6.46 -8.51
CA LEU A 11 4.73 -5.26 -8.06
C LEU A 11 5.08 -4.95 -6.61
N LYS A 12 5.65 -3.76 -6.35
CA LYS A 12 6.04 -3.30 -5.01
C LYS A 12 4.95 -2.51 -4.33
N SER A 13 4.35 -1.54 -5.04
CA SER A 13 3.28 -0.71 -4.48
C SER A 13 2.31 -0.28 -5.57
N GLU A 14 1.07 0.02 -5.18
CA GLU A 14 0.12 0.71 -6.03
C GLU A 14 -0.71 1.73 -5.24
N ALA A 15 -0.93 2.89 -5.85
CA ALA A 15 -1.65 4.01 -5.28
C ALA A 15 -2.65 4.61 -6.27
N GLU A 16 -3.86 4.89 -5.81
CA GLU A 16 -4.77 5.79 -6.50
C GLU A 16 -4.24 7.24 -6.40
N VAL A 17 -4.30 7.98 -7.50
CA VAL A 17 -3.77 9.35 -7.62
C VAL A 17 -4.86 10.23 -8.21
N LYS A 18 -5.07 11.38 -7.58
CA LYS A 18 -5.97 12.45 -8.03
C LYS A 18 -5.19 13.77 -8.01
N GLU A 19 -5.19 14.48 -9.13
CA GLU A 19 -4.54 15.81 -9.26
C GLU A 19 -3.07 15.81 -8.81
N GLY A 20 -2.31 14.78 -9.22
CA GLY A 20 -0.90 14.62 -8.86
C GLY A 20 -0.64 14.20 -7.41
N LYS A 21 -1.68 13.99 -6.59
CA LYS A 21 -1.56 13.56 -5.18
C LYS A 21 -2.13 12.17 -4.99
N ARG A 22 -1.50 11.35 -4.14
CA ARG A 22 -2.06 10.08 -3.67
C ARG A 22 -3.42 10.35 -3.02
N HIS A 23 -4.46 9.71 -3.54
CA HIS A 23 -5.82 9.91 -3.10
C HIS A 23 -6.62 8.64 -3.42
N GLY A 24 -7.14 7.98 -2.39
CA GLY A 24 -7.85 6.72 -2.52
C GLY A 24 -7.03 5.54 -2.00
N ARG A 25 -7.18 4.36 -2.60
CA ARG A 25 -6.58 3.10 -2.11
C ARG A 25 -5.06 3.09 -2.27
N TYR A 26 -4.38 2.50 -1.30
CA TYR A 26 -2.95 2.17 -1.33
C TYR A 26 -2.73 0.72 -0.91
N ARG A 27 -1.84 0.04 -1.63
CA ARG A 27 -1.35 -1.30 -1.30
C ARG A 27 0.15 -1.36 -1.52
N GLU A 28 0.84 -2.08 -0.66
CA GLU A 28 2.25 -2.41 -0.79
C GLU A 28 2.40 -3.91 -0.56
N TYR A 29 3.35 -4.50 -1.28
CA TYR A 29 3.59 -5.93 -1.33
C TYR A 29 5.05 -6.22 -0.99
N TYR A 30 5.30 -7.41 -0.49
CA TYR A 30 6.64 -8.01 -0.43
C TYR A 30 7.06 -8.49 -1.82
N GLU A 31 8.32 -8.87 -1.98
CA GLU A 31 8.90 -9.27 -3.27
C GLU A 31 8.27 -10.56 -3.83
N ASP A 32 7.76 -11.43 -2.96
CA ASP A 32 6.98 -12.62 -3.29
C ASP A 32 5.54 -12.32 -3.72
N GLY A 33 5.12 -11.04 -3.68
CA GLY A 33 3.77 -10.59 -3.98
C GLY A 33 2.80 -10.67 -2.79
N THR A 34 3.26 -11.09 -1.61
CA THR A 34 2.44 -11.11 -0.40
C THR A 34 2.07 -9.68 0.01
N LEU A 35 0.80 -9.46 0.35
CA LEU A 35 0.36 -8.13 0.78
C LEU A 35 1.08 -7.74 2.07
N LYS A 36 1.86 -6.66 2.02
CA LYS A 36 2.60 -6.12 3.16
C LYS A 36 1.76 -5.15 3.97
N LEU A 37 1.10 -4.22 3.29
CA LEU A 37 0.15 -3.32 3.94
C LEU A 37 -0.88 -2.75 2.96
N ARG A 38 -1.99 -2.29 3.52
CA ARG A 38 -3.01 -1.56 2.76
C ARG A 38 -3.66 -0.46 3.59
N GLY A 39 -4.05 0.60 2.91
CA GLY A 39 -4.70 1.74 3.52
C GLY A 39 -5.34 2.65 2.48
N LYS A 40 -5.61 3.87 2.89
CA LYS A 40 -6.06 4.94 1.99
C LYS A 40 -5.24 6.20 2.21
N TYR A 41 -5.05 6.95 1.15
CA TYR A 41 -4.57 8.32 1.18
C TYR A 41 -5.71 9.29 0.89
N ALA A 42 -5.59 10.50 1.43
CA ALA A 42 -6.34 11.66 1.01
C ALA A 42 -5.36 12.83 0.88
N ASN A 43 -5.12 13.29 -0.35
CA ASN A 43 -4.22 14.41 -0.64
C ASN A 43 -2.80 14.21 -0.06
N ASN A 44 -2.17 13.07 -0.37
CA ASN A 44 -0.87 12.61 0.14
C ASN A 44 -0.81 12.29 1.65
N LYS A 45 -1.90 12.42 2.40
CA LYS A 45 -1.94 12.06 3.83
C LYS A 45 -2.61 10.70 4.05
N PRO A 46 -2.06 9.82 4.91
CA PRO A 46 -2.74 8.57 5.27
C PRO A 46 -4.08 8.89 5.93
N LYS A 47 -5.11 8.09 5.63
CA LYS A 47 -6.46 8.26 6.16
C LYS A 47 -7.11 6.92 6.46
N GLY A 48 -7.82 6.86 7.59
CA GLY A 48 -8.60 5.71 8.01
C GLY A 48 -7.71 4.61 8.58
N THR A 49 -8.17 3.37 8.48
CA THR A 49 -7.44 2.24 9.05
C THR A 49 -6.45 1.66 8.05
N TRP A 50 -5.19 1.68 8.46
CA TRP A 50 -4.10 0.98 7.80
C TRP A 50 -3.94 -0.40 8.42
N LYS A 51 -3.74 -1.41 7.58
CA LYS A 51 -3.53 -2.80 8.01
C LYS A 51 -2.17 -3.25 7.51
N TYR A 52 -1.41 -3.87 8.40
CA TYR A 52 -0.08 -4.39 8.16
C TYR A 52 -0.10 -5.89 8.33
N TYR A 53 0.69 -6.57 7.53
CA TYR A 53 0.76 -8.01 7.42
C TYR A 53 2.22 -8.43 7.40
N THR A 54 2.51 -9.62 7.92
CA THR A 54 3.84 -10.23 7.86
C THR A 54 4.14 -10.79 6.46
N GLU A 55 5.39 -11.18 6.21
CA GLU A 55 5.81 -11.87 4.97
C GLU A 55 5.03 -13.18 4.73
N ASP A 56 4.59 -13.87 5.80
CA ASP A 56 3.71 -15.04 5.69
C ASP A 56 2.23 -14.68 5.40
N GLY A 57 1.91 -13.40 5.19
CA GLY A 57 0.55 -12.91 4.94
C GLY A 57 -0.35 -12.86 6.18
N LYS A 58 0.20 -13.06 7.38
CA LYS A 58 -0.58 -12.99 8.63
C LYS A 58 -0.84 -11.56 9.03
N PHE A 59 -2.04 -11.28 9.55
CA PHE A 59 -2.35 -9.97 10.09
C PHE A 59 -1.44 -9.67 11.28
N GLU A 60 -0.70 -8.57 11.21
CA GLU A 60 0.22 -8.17 12.27
C GLU A 60 -0.43 -7.10 13.15
N ARG A 61 -0.87 -5.99 12.53
CA ARG A 61 -1.48 -4.88 13.26
C ARG A 61 -2.33 -3.99 12.36
N LYS A 62 -3.10 -3.12 13.00
CA LYS A 62 -3.80 -2.02 12.34
C LYS A 62 -3.55 -0.72 13.08
N GLU A 63 -3.53 0.36 12.32
CA GLU A 63 -3.34 1.72 12.83
C GLU A 63 -4.42 2.61 12.26
N LYS A 64 -4.83 3.66 13.00
CA LYS A 64 -5.87 4.58 12.57
C LYS A 64 -5.29 5.98 12.42
N PHE A 65 -5.46 6.55 11.23
CA PHE A 65 -5.05 7.89 10.84
C PHE A 65 -6.26 8.77 10.52
#